data_AF-A0A6J2F5L5-F1
#
_entry.id   AF-A0A6J2F5L5-F1
#
_cell.length_a   1.000
_cell.length_b   1.000
_cell.length_c   1.000
_cell.angle_alpha   90.00
_cell.angle_beta   90.00
_cell.angle_gamma   90.00
#
_symmetry.space_group_name_H-M   'P 1'
#
loop_
_entity.id
_entity.type
_entity.pdbx_description
1 polymer ?
#
loop_
_entity_poly.entity_id
_entity_poly.type
_entity_poly.pdbx_seq_one_letter_code
_entity_poly.pdbx_strand_id
1 'polypeptide(L)'
;MKPGSLIPFTELPALQILTSWTVEGASREKAKHGVCPFTPRVMCLVFEPPQCQSDWQCPKEQKCCREYCGIKCMDTVDPSKPVKVNPGKCPVVTGQCKRPNPIDICLNDSHCLNSLKCCKGVCGNSCVEPVKAVPRVTCD
;
A
#
# COMPACT_ATOMS: atom_id res chain seq x y z
N MET A 1 8.09 -64.98 -48.51
CA MET A 1 8.20 -66.00 -47.44
C MET A 1 9.12 -65.44 -46.35
N LYS A 2 8.72 -65.65 -45.09
CA LYS A 2 9.26 -65.21 -43.76
C LYS A 2 10.80 -65.16 -43.59
N PRO A 3 11.37 -64.51 -42.55
CA PRO A 3 10.85 -64.35 -41.17
C PRO A 3 10.88 -62.87 -40.68
N GLY A 4 10.12 -62.43 -39.66
CA GLY A 4 9.92 -63.01 -38.34
C GLY A 4 11.01 -62.52 -37.39
N SER A 5 10.91 -61.30 -36.84
CA SER A 5 11.82 -60.82 -35.80
C SER A 5 11.04 -60.25 -34.62
N LEU A 6 11.33 -60.84 -33.47
CA LEU A 6 10.69 -60.69 -32.17
C LEU A 6 11.11 -59.38 -31.51
N ILE A 7 10.16 -58.72 -30.85
CA ILE A 7 10.37 -57.53 -30.01
C ILE A 7 10.83 -58.02 -28.63
N PRO A 8 12.03 -57.66 -28.14
CA PRO A 8 12.31 -57.78 -26.72
C PRO A 8 11.81 -56.52 -26.01
N PHE A 9 10.86 -56.74 -25.10
CA PHE A 9 10.52 -55.79 -24.04
C PHE A 9 11.74 -55.63 -23.14
N THR A 10 12.35 -54.45 -23.13
CA THR A 10 13.30 -54.07 -22.09
C THR A 10 12.70 -52.92 -21.29
N GLU A 11 12.45 -53.25 -20.03
CA GLU A 11 11.93 -52.48 -18.93
C GLU A 11 12.47 -51.04 -18.80
N LEU A 12 11.59 -50.15 -18.35
CA LEU A 12 11.83 -48.76 -17.96
C LEU A 12 13.05 -48.58 -17.04
N PRO A 13 13.79 -47.47 -17.19
CA PRO A 13 14.11 -46.61 -16.06
C PRO A 13 13.16 -45.42 -16.12
N ALA A 14 12.29 -45.31 -15.12
CA ALA A 14 11.59 -44.07 -14.83
C ALA A 14 12.62 -43.00 -14.47
N LEU A 15 13.11 -42.24 -15.46
CA LEU A 15 13.72 -40.95 -15.18
C LEU A 15 12.59 -39.98 -14.84
N GLN A 16 12.20 -40.02 -13.57
CA GLN A 16 11.60 -38.92 -12.85
C GLN A 16 12.48 -37.68 -13.05
N ILE A 17 12.22 -36.89 -14.09
CA ILE A 17 12.64 -35.50 -14.08
C ILE A 17 11.64 -34.80 -13.18
N LEU A 18 11.84 -34.96 -11.87
CA LEU A 18 11.49 -33.91 -10.93
C LEU A 18 12.35 -32.73 -11.35
N THR A 19 11.84 -31.89 -12.27
CA THR A 19 12.23 -30.49 -12.23
C THR A 19 11.64 -29.99 -10.93
N SER A 20 12.39 -30.20 -9.85
CA SER A 20 12.28 -29.42 -8.65
C SER A 20 12.23 -27.99 -9.15
N TRP A 21 11.05 -27.39 -9.13
CA TRP A 21 10.93 -25.95 -9.13
C TRP A 21 11.69 -25.53 -7.89
N THR A 22 12.97 -25.25 -8.04
CA THR A 22 13.67 -24.42 -7.08
C THR A 22 12.95 -23.09 -7.20
N VAL A 23 11.99 -22.86 -6.30
CA VAL A 23 11.64 -21.51 -5.90
C VAL A 23 12.96 -20.93 -5.41
N GLU A 24 13.66 -20.23 -6.31
CA GLU A 24 14.84 -19.46 -5.97
C GLU A 24 14.51 -18.67 -4.72
N GLY A 25 15.41 -18.77 -3.75
CA GLY A 25 15.14 -18.54 -2.35
C GLY A 25 14.33 -17.28 -2.07
N ALA A 26 13.30 -17.46 -1.24
CA ALA A 26 12.90 -16.39 -0.32
C ALA A 26 14.09 -16.15 0.63
N SER A 27 15.11 -15.45 0.15
CA SER A 27 16.12 -14.86 1.00
C SER A 27 15.36 -14.04 2.04
N ARG A 28 15.56 -14.35 3.32
CA ARG A 28 15.08 -13.52 4.43
C ARG A 28 15.92 -12.25 4.46
N GLU A 29 15.76 -11.42 3.45
CA GLU A 29 16.38 -10.11 3.42
C GLU A 29 15.64 -9.21 4.43
N LYS A 30 16.39 -8.36 5.14
CA LYS A 30 15.89 -7.50 6.23
C LYS A 30 14.95 -6.41 5.73
N ALA A 31 13.65 -6.51 6.02
CA ALA A 31 12.66 -5.50 5.63
C ALA A 31 13.17 -4.05 5.83
N LYS A 32 13.08 -3.23 4.77
CA LYS A 32 13.47 -1.82 4.81
C LYS A 32 12.64 -1.03 5.82
N HIS A 33 13.29 -0.13 6.54
CA HIS A 33 12.69 0.67 7.61
C HIS A 33 11.66 1.68 7.05
N GLY A 34 10.81 2.21 7.94
CA GLY A 34 9.79 3.19 7.58
C GLY A 34 8.59 2.60 6.84
N VAL A 35 7.63 3.47 6.51
CA VAL A 35 6.39 3.10 5.83
C VAL A 35 6.20 3.90 4.54
N CYS A 36 5.39 3.37 3.63
CA CYS A 36 5.03 4.10 2.41
C CYS A 36 4.32 5.42 2.76
N PRO A 37 4.62 6.52 2.05
CA PRO A 37 3.88 7.76 2.21
C PRO A 37 2.40 7.53 1.89
N PHE A 38 1.53 8.21 2.63
CA PHE A 38 0.10 8.13 2.35
C PHE A 38 -0.20 8.73 0.98
N THR A 39 -0.88 7.95 0.15
CA THR A 39 -1.41 8.42 -1.14
C THR A 39 -2.90 8.09 -1.16
N PRO A 40 -3.80 9.08 -1.33
CA PRO A 40 -5.23 8.82 -1.33
C PRO A 40 -5.62 7.96 -2.53
N ARG A 41 -6.67 7.15 -2.36
CA ARG A 41 -7.18 6.35 -3.47
C ARG A 41 -7.90 7.25 -4.46
N VAL A 42 -7.45 7.22 -5.71
CA VAL A 42 -8.09 7.89 -6.83
C VAL A 42 -8.56 6.85 -7.86
N MET A 43 -9.53 7.25 -8.69
CA MET A 43 -9.85 6.49 -9.89
C MET A 43 -8.85 6.85 -10.98
N CYS A 44 -8.26 5.83 -11.60
CA CYS A 44 -7.31 5.99 -12.68
C CYS A 44 -7.95 5.50 -13.97
N LEU A 45 -7.92 6.33 -15.01
CA LEU A 45 -8.34 5.90 -16.35
C LEU A 45 -7.31 4.94 -16.96
N VAL A 46 -6.03 5.17 -16.64
CA VAL A 46 -4.89 4.36 -17.09
C VAL A 46 -3.95 4.17 -15.90
N PHE A 47 -3.46 2.95 -15.70
CA PHE A 47 -2.42 2.64 -14.73
C PHE A 47 -1.05 2.67 -15.42
N GLU A 48 -0.08 3.28 -14.76
CA GLU A 48 1.32 3.27 -15.19
C GLU A 48 1.93 1.87 -14.97
N PRO A 49 2.84 1.42 -15.85
CA PRO A 49 3.60 0.20 -15.61
C PRO A 49 4.35 0.26 -14.26
N PRO A 50 4.35 -0.83 -13.48
CA PRO A 50 5.00 -0.84 -12.17
C PRO A 50 6.53 -0.74 -12.30
N GLN A 51 7.15 0.11 -11.49
CA GLN A 51 8.62 0.26 -11.45
C GLN A 51 9.29 -0.83 -10.59
N CYS A 52 8.55 -1.42 -9.67
CA CYS A 52 9.03 -2.43 -8.71
C CYS A 52 7.89 -3.39 -8.36
N GLN A 53 8.24 -4.56 -7.82
CA GLN A 53 7.27 -5.52 -7.27
C GLN A 53 7.43 -5.72 -5.76
N SER A 54 8.60 -5.41 -5.23
CA SER A 54 8.97 -5.50 -3.82
C SER A 54 9.98 -4.41 -3.47
N ASP A 55 10.12 -4.13 -2.18
CA ASP A 55 11.06 -3.13 -1.64
C ASP A 55 12.51 -3.37 -2.10
N TRP A 56 12.88 -4.63 -2.36
CA TRP A 56 14.23 -5.05 -2.74
C TRP A 56 14.71 -4.49 -4.07
N GLN A 57 13.78 -4.27 -4.99
CA GLN A 57 14.09 -3.68 -6.30
C GLN A 57 14.32 -2.17 -6.22
N CYS A 58 13.94 -1.54 -5.11
CA CYS A 58 14.08 -0.11 -4.94
C CYS A 58 15.48 0.27 -4.44
N PRO A 59 16.05 1.39 -4.89
CA PRO A 59 17.38 1.82 -4.45
C PRO A 59 17.34 2.29 -2.99
N LYS A 60 18.47 2.18 -2.28
CA LYS A 60 18.64 2.68 -0.90
C LYS A 60 17.52 2.15 0.05
N GLU A 61 17.03 3.00 0.95
CA GLU A 61 15.93 2.73 1.88
C GLU A 61 14.53 2.92 1.27
N GLN A 62 14.41 3.10 -0.05
CA GLN A 62 13.11 3.29 -0.68
C GLN A 62 12.29 1.99 -0.67
N LYS A 63 10.98 2.14 -0.53
CA LYS A 63 10.01 1.03 -0.54
C LYS A 63 9.20 1.04 -1.82
N CYS A 64 8.72 -0.14 -2.22
CA CYS A 64 7.85 -0.30 -3.37
C CYS A 64 6.41 0.01 -2.96
N CYS A 65 5.95 1.21 -3.32
CA CYS A 65 4.73 1.78 -2.79
C CYS A 65 3.69 1.99 -3.89
N ARG A 66 2.42 1.83 -3.51
CA ARG A 66 1.29 2.26 -4.35
C ARG A 66 1.22 3.78 -4.34
N GLU A 67 1.25 4.38 -5.53
CA GLU A 67 0.94 5.78 -5.76
C GLU A 67 -0.50 5.93 -6.27
N TYR A 68 -0.87 7.11 -6.78
CA TYR A 68 -2.19 7.41 -7.32
C TYR A 68 -2.61 6.37 -8.37
N CYS A 69 -1.80 6.26 -9.44
CA CYS A 69 -2.08 5.45 -10.62
C CYS A 69 -0.92 4.52 -11.01
N GLY A 70 -0.09 4.13 -10.05
CA GLY A 70 1.07 3.28 -10.34
C GLY A 70 1.69 2.68 -9.08
N ILE A 71 2.75 1.89 -9.28
CA ILE A 71 3.58 1.32 -8.22
C ILE A 71 5.01 1.80 -8.47
N LYS A 72 5.58 2.50 -7.50
CA LYS A 72 6.87 3.20 -7.63
C LYS A 72 7.74 3.01 -6.40
N CYS A 73 9.04 3.17 -6.60
CA CYS A 73 9.98 3.29 -5.50
C CYS A 73 9.86 4.67 -4.87
N MET A 74 9.49 4.71 -3.59
CA MET A 74 9.22 5.94 -2.85
C MET A 74 10.10 6.04 -1.61
N ASP A 75 10.49 7.27 -1.29
CA ASP A 75 11.10 7.56 0.00
C ASP A 75 10.09 7.29 1.12
N THR A 76 10.58 6.68 2.20
CA THR A 76 9.75 6.26 3.32
C THR A 76 9.48 7.39 4.28
N VAL A 77 8.33 7.34 4.95
CA VAL A 77 8.04 8.20 6.09
C VAL A 77 8.30 7.44 7.40
N ASP A 78 8.84 8.16 8.39
CA ASP A 78 9.02 7.62 9.74
C ASP A 78 7.73 7.86 10.54
N PRO A 79 6.99 6.79 10.90
CA PRO A 79 5.74 6.92 11.63
C PRO A 79 5.91 7.42 13.08
N SER A 80 7.15 7.44 13.59
CA SER A 80 7.47 7.91 14.94
C SER A 80 7.59 9.44 15.02
N LYS A 81 7.73 10.12 13.88
CA LYS A 81 7.88 11.58 13.85
C LYS A 81 6.56 12.27 14.23
N PRO A 82 6.61 13.33 15.05
CA PRO A 82 5.42 14.07 15.40
C PRO A 82 4.80 14.68 14.15
N VAL A 83 3.50 14.45 13.98
CA VAL A 83 2.74 15.01 12.87
C VAL A 83 2.38 16.46 13.18
N LYS A 84 2.56 17.36 12.21
CA LYS A 84 2.09 18.74 12.30
C LYS A 84 0.58 18.75 12.55
N VAL A 85 0.14 19.47 13.59
CA VAL A 85 -1.28 19.71 13.88
C VAL A 85 -1.60 21.16 13.56
N ASN A 86 -2.59 21.37 12.71
CA ASN A 86 -3.03 22.72 12.34
C ASN A 86 -3.98 23.27 13.43
N PRO A 87 -3.93 24.59 13.72
CA PRO A 87 -4.77 25.22 14.75
C PRO A 87 -6.28 25.06 14.50
N GLY A 88 -7.07 25.22 15.56
CA GLY A 88 -8.53 25.11 15.53
C GLY A 88 -9.05 23.67 15.68
N LYS A 89 -10.34 23.47 15.47
CA LYS A 89 -11.03 22.17 15.65
C LYS A 89 -11.74 21.73 14.37
N CYS A 90 -11.99 20.44 14.27
CA CYS A 90 -12.84 19.91 13.21
C CYS A 90 -14.30 20.34 13.44
N PRO A 91 -15.06 20.66 12.36
CA PRO A 91 -16.49 20.87 12.46
C PRO A 91 -17.19 19.59 12.94
N VAL A 92 -18.33 19.76 13.63
CA VAL A 92 -19.16 18.63 14.08
C VAL A 92 -19.89 18.06 12.88
N VAL A 93 -19.82 16.74 12.71
CA VAL A 93 -20.50 16.00 11.64
C VAL A 93 -21.51 15.04 12.26
N THR A 94 -22.78 15.15 11.88
CA THR A 94 -23.90 14.36 12.43
C THR A 94 -24.37 13.22 11.51
N GLY A 95 -23.72 13.02 10.37
CA GLY A 95 -24.06 12.00 9.39
C GLY A 95 -22.93 11.00 9.13
N GLN A 96 -23.29 9.79 8.70
CA GLN A 96 -22.37 8.78 8.21
C GLN A 96 -22.93 8.15 6.94
N CYS A 97 -22.09 7.97 5.92
CA CYS A 97 -22.47 7.25 4.72
C CYS A 97 -22.54 5.74 5.00
N LYS A 98 -23.31 5.01 4.18
CA LYS A 98 -23.40 3.54 4.24
C LYS A 98 -22.32 2.83 3.41
N ARG A 99 -21.28 3.55 2.98
CA ARG A 99 -20.21 2.97 2.15
C ARG A 99 -19.32 2.10 3.04
N PRO A 100 -19.14 0.81 2.73
CA PRO A 100 -18.11 0.01 3.36
C PRO A 100 -16.72 0.55 2.96
N ASN A 101 -15.85 0.80 3.94
CA ASN A 101 -14.54 1.42 3.75
C ASN A 101 -14.59 2.78 3.03
N PRO A 102 -15.03 3.85 3.72
CA PRO A 102 -14.96 5.20 3.20
C PRO A 102 -13.55 5.57 2.73
N ILE A 103 -13.47 6.41 1.70
CA ILE A 103 -12.19 6.80 1.12
C ILE A 103 -11.70 8.04 1.86
N ASP A 104 -10.57 7.89 2.55
CA ASP A 104 -9.88 8.99 3.17
C ASP A 104 -9.01 9.70 2.13
N ILE A 105 -9.17 11.03 2.01
CA ILE A 105 -8.29 11.86 1.17
C ILE A 105 -7.12 12.44 1.97
N CYS A 106 -7.15 12.33 3.30
CA CYS A 106 -6.09 12.69 4.23
C CYS A 106 -6.11 11.73 5.44
N LEU A 107 -4.98 11.58 6.13
CA LEU A 107 -4.93 10.87 7.43
C LEU A 107 -4.59 11.80 8.59
N ASN A 108 -4.00 12.96 8.28
CA ASN A 108 -3.61 13.96 9.24
C ASN A 108 -3.46 15.34 8.57
N ASP A 109 -3.31 16.37 9.39
CA ASP A 109 -3.25 17.78 8.98
C ASP A 109 -2.06 18.11 8.06
N SER A 110 -0.98 17.31 8.06
CA SER A 110 0.17 17.50 7.17
C SER A 110 -0.13 17.16 5.71
N HIS A 111 -1.15 16.35 5.44
CA HIS A 111 -1.61 16.05 4.08
C HIS A 111 -2.50 17.16 3.51
N CYS A 112 -2.86 18.15 4.33
CA CYS A 112 -3.77 19.23 3.95
C CYS A 112 -3.00 20.52 3.68
N LEU A 113 -3.34 21.18 2.58
CA LEU A 113 -2.77 22.49 2.23
C LEU A 113 -3.40 23.60 3.08
N ASN A 114 -2.79 24.79 3.06
CA ASN A 114 -3.37 26.04 3.60
C ASN A 114 -3.82 25.96 5.07
N SER A 115 -3.13 25.17 5.91
CA SER A 115 -3.48 24.97 7.32
C SER A 115 -4.88 24.38 7.56
N LEU A 116 -5.46 23.71 6.55
CA LEU A 116 -6.72 22.96 6.69
C LEU A 116 -6.53 21.76 7.61
N LYS A 117 -7.59 21.35 8.31
CA LYS A 117 -7.54 20.17 9.18
C LYS A 117 -8.03 18.94 8.45
N CYS A 118 -7.38 17.81 8.70
CA CYS A 118 -7.89 16.51 8.28
C CYS A 118 -8.93 16.03 9.28
N CYS A 119 -10.19 16.02 8.86
CA CYS A 119 -11.32 15.76 9.73
C CYS A 119 -12.19 14.63 9.21
N LYS A 120 -12.76 13.86 10.14
CA LYS A 120 -13.78 12.87 9.80
C LYS A 120 -15.02 13.58 9.25
N GLY A 121 -15.30 13.36 7.97
CA GLY A 121 -16.51 13.79 7.31
C GLY A 121 -17.61 12.75 7.37
N VAL A 122 -18.66 12.96 6.55
CA VAL A 122 -19.77 11.99 6.41
C VAL A 122 -19.29 10.67 5.80
N CYS A 123 -18.29 10.72 4.91
CA CYS A 123 -17.84 9.54 4.17
C CYS A 123 -16.31 9.49 4.02
N GLY A 124 -15.62 9.36 5.15
CA GLY A 124 -14.15 9.33 5.23
C GLY A 124 -13.57 10.66 5.70
N ASN A 125 -12.25 10.72 5.78
CA ASN A 125 -11.50 11.89 6.22
C ASN A 125 -11.26 12.85 5.06
N SER A 126 -11.48 14.14 5.28
CA SER A 126 -11.31 15.22 4.30
C SER A 126 -10.63 16.44 4.89
N CYS A 127 -9.87 17.17 4.06
CA CYS A 127 -9.31 18.47 4.43
C CYS A 127 -10.42 19.52 4.45
N VAL A 128 -10.64 20.14 5.61
CA VAL A 128 -11.69 21.15 5.82
C VAL A 128 -11.16 22.35 6.58
N GLU A 129 -11.85 23.48 6.44
CA GLU A 129 -11.53 24.68 7.22
C GLU A 129 -11.76 24.43 8.71
N PRO A 130 -10.80 24.82 9.58
CA PRO A 130 -10.97 24.67 11.01
C PRO A 130 -12.02 25.64 11.57
N VAL A 131 -12.83 25.16 12.51
CA VAL A 131 -13.66 26.04 13.34
C VAL A 131 -12.84 26.60 14.51
N LYS A 132 -13.18 27.81 14.96
CA LYS A 132 -12.58 28.39 16.16
C LYS A 132 -12.81 27.46 17.35
N ALA A 133 -11.76 27.20 18.13
CA ALA A 133 -11.92 26.44 19.36
C ALA A 133 -12.80 27.23 20.32
N VAL A 134 -13.97 26.70 20.69
CA VAL A 134 -14.74 27.25 21.81
C VAL A 134 -13.85 27.13 23.05
N PRO A 135 -13.60 28.21 23.80
CA PRO A 135 -12.83 28.14 25.03
C PRO A 135 -13.50 27.15 25.98
N ARG A 136 -12.71 26.25 26.56
CA ARG A 136 -13.19 25.32 27.58
C ARG A 136 -13.49 26.17 28.82
N VAL A 137 -14.76 26.48 29.05
CA VAL A 137 -15.19 27.06 30.33
C VAL A 137 -15.00 25.95 31.37
N THR A 138 -14.02 26.10 32.24
CA THR A 138 -13.90 25.30 33.45
C THR A 138 -14.87 25.88 34.47
N CYS A 139 -15.71 25.04 35.05
CA CYS A 139 -16.43 25.41 36.26
C CYS A 139 -15.44 25.23 37.43
N ASP A 140 -14.99 26.32 38.02
CA ASP A 140 -14.40 26.35 39.37
C ASP A 140 -15.52 26.45 40.42
#